data_AF-A0A969AXG9-F1
#
_entry.id   AF-A0A969AXG9-F1
#
_cell.length_a   1.000
_cell.length_b   1.000
_cell.length_c   1.000
_cell.angle_alpha   90.00
_cell.angle_beta   90.00
_cell.angle_gamma   90.00
#
_symmetry.space_group_name_H-M   'P 1'
#
loop_
_entity.id
_entity.type
_entity.pdbx_description
1 polymer ?
#
loop_
_entity_poly.entity_id
_entity_poly.type
_entity_poly.pdbx_seq_one_letter_code
_entity_poly.pdbx_strand_id
1 'polypeptide(L)'
;MENSKKLDKEFKKIAKNRFIDPQSCTQLRQTREYMSELHEIIKHFEQKFQYIPSSAQELFNEYHTRQERMLFEQYKKDYSVE
;
A
#
# COMPACT_ATOMS: atom_id res chain seq x y z
N MET A 1 -19.62 7.26 -15.02
CA MET A 1 -19.22 7.13 -13.60
C MET A 1 -19.47 5.73 -13.00
N GLU A 2 -20.34 4.88 -13.55
CA GLU A 2 -20.57 3.52 -13.02
C GLU A 2 -19.33 2.59 -13.07
N ASN A 3 -18.50 2.72 -14.10
CA ASN A 3 -17.30 1.88 -14.25
C ASN A 3 -16.25 2.13 -13.16
N SER A 4 -16.03 3.38 -12.73
CA SER A 4 -15.05 3.70 -11.68
C SER A 4 -15.39 3.02 -10.35
N LYS A 5 -16.66 3.04 -9.94
CA LYS A 5 -17.11 2.35 -8.71
C LYS A 5 -16.94 0.84 -8.80
N LYS A 6 -17.12 0.25 -9.99
CA LYS A 6 -16.91 -1.18 -10.21
C LYS A 6 -15.43 -1.55 -10.12
N LEU A 7 -14.55 -0.74 -10.74
CA LEU A 7 -13.10 -0.91 -10.67
C LEU A 7 -12.57 -0.75 -9.24
N ASP A 8 -13.10 0.19 -8.47
CA ASP A 8 -12.77 0.31 -7.04
C ASP A 8 -13.16 -0.92 -6.23
N LYS A 9 -14.35 -1.49 -6.48
CA LYS A 9 -14.77 -2.76 -5.84
C LYS A 9 -13.86 -3.93 -6.24
N GLU A 10 -13.47 -3.99 -7.51
CA GLU A 10 -12.56 -5.02 -8.02
C GLU A 10 -11.19 -4.91 -7.35
N PHE A 11 -10.63 -3.70 -7.29
CA PHE A 11 -9.40 -3.44 -6.57
C PHE A 11 -9.50 -3.84 -5.10
N LYS A 12 -10.55 -3.43 -4.39
CA LYS A 12 -10.75 -3.81 -2.97
C LYS A 12 -10.78 -5.32 -2.75
N LYS A 13 -11.35 -6.08 -3.71
CA LYS A 13 -11.35 -7.54 -3.66
C LYS A 13 -9.95 -8.13 -3.86
N ILE A 14 -9.18 -7.59 -4.81
CA ILE A 14 -7.79 -7.98 -5.02
C ILE A 14 -6.97 -7.69 -3.76
N ALA A 15 -7.11 -6.48 -3.22
CA ALA A 15 -6.35 -6.02 -2.08
C ALA A 15 -6.60 -6.88 -0.84
N LYS A 16 -7.87 -7.18 -0.53
CA LYS A 16 -8.25 -8.02 0.61
C LYS A 16 -7.62 -9.42 0.58
N ASN A 17 -7.34 -9.95 -0.60
CA ASN A 17 -6.78 -11.31 -0.75
C ASN A 17 -5.24 -11.34 -0.78
N ARG A 18 -4.59 -10.22 -1.11
CA ARG A 18 -3.14 -10.15 -1.33
C ARG A 18 -2.40 -9.43 -0.22
N PHE A 19 -3.06 -8.46 0.40
CA PHE A 19 -2.47 -7.56 1.37
C PHE A 19 -3.10 -7.77 2.74
N ILE A 20 -2.26 -7.73 3.78
CA ILE A 20 -2.75 -7.62 5.16
C ILE A 20 -3.07 -6.14 5.45
N ASP A 21 -3.66 -5.87 6.61
CA ASP A 21 -3.86 -4.51 7.06
C ASP A 21 -2.51 -3.81 7.30
N PRO A 22 -2.28 -2.57 6.81
CA PRO A 22 -1.02 -1.86 7.00
C PRO A 22 -0.57 -1.73 8.46
N GLN A 23 -1.49 -1.60 9.42
CA GLN A 23 -1.14 -1.54 10.85
C GLN A 23 -0.66 -2.88 11.39
N SER A 24 -1.06 -3.99 10.75
CA SER A 24 -0.61 -5.35 11.10
C SER A 24 0.79 -5.68 10.56
N CYS A 25 1.34 -4.87 9.64
CA CYS A 25 2.71 -5.07 9.15
C CYS A 25 3.74 -4.73 10.24
N THR A 26 4.53 -5.71 10.64
CA THR A 26 5.60 -5.56 11.65
C THR A 26 7.00 -5.60 11.07
N GLN A 27 7.15 -5.98 9.80
CA GLN A 27 8.46 -6.08 9.13
C GLN A 27 8.60 -5.08 7.99
N LEU A 28 9.66 -4.26 8.04
CA LEU A 28 9.92 -3.23 7.03
C LEU A 28 10.06 -3.81 5.62
N ARG A 29 10.67 -5.00 5.53
CA ARG A 29 10.79 -5.74 4.27
C ARG A 29 9.43 -6.08 3.68
N GLN A 30 8.53 -6.66 4.47
CA GLN A 30 7.17 -7.02 4.04
C GLN A 30 6.40 -5.78 3.57
N THR A 31 6.47 -4.68 4.31
CA THR A 31 5.84 -3.41 3.91
C THR A 31 6.34 -2.94 2.54
N ARG A 32 7.65 -3.02 2.27
CA ARG A 32 8.24 -2.64 0.98
C ARG A 32 7.81 -3.57 -0.16
N GLU A 33 7.74 -4.87 0.10
CA GLU A 33 7.25 -5.87 -0.86
C GLU A 33 5.80 -5.57 -1.24
N TYR A 34 4.92 -5.31 -0.26
CA TYR A 34 3.53 -4.93 -0.52
C TYR A 34 3.37 -3.60 -1.25
N MET A 35 4.17 -2.58 -0.93
CA MET A 35 4.15 -1.33 -1.67
C MET A 35 4.57 -1.52 -3.13
N SER A 36 5.57 -2.37 -3.39
CA SER A 36 6.02 -2.67 -4.74
C SER A 36 4.93 -3.38 -5.54
N GLU A 37 4.32 -4.42 -4.98
CA GLU A 37 3.21 -5.15 -5.63
C GLU A 37 1.98 -4.24 -5.82
N LEU A 38 1.64 -3.40 -4.85
CA LEU A 38 0.54 -2.46 -4.96
C LEU A 38 0.79 -1.43 -6.07
N HIS A 39 2.03 -0.96 -6.23
CA HIS A 39 2.42 -0.07 -7.33
C HIS A 39 2.25 -0.73 -8.70
N GLU A 40 2.60 -2.01 -8.82
CA GLU A 40 2.38 -2.79 -10.05
C GLU A 40 0.89 -2.93 -10.37
N ILE A 41 0.05 -3.18 -9.35
CA ILE A 41 -1.41 -3.26 -9.52
C ILE A 41 -1.97 -1.89 -9.94
N ILE A 42 -1.53 -0.80 -9.32
CA ILE A 42 -1.95 0.55 -9.68
C ILE A 42 -1.61 0.85 -11.15
N LYS A 43 -0.36 0.57 -11.56
CA LYS A 43 0.07 0.72 -12.95
C LYS A 43 -0.77 -0.11 -13.91
N HIS A 44 -1.12 -1.35 -13.54
CA HIS A 44 -1.98 -2.20 -14.36
C HIS A 44 -3.36 -1.57 -14.56
N PHE A 45 -3.96 -1.02 -13.50
CA PHE A 45 -5.25 -0.35 -13.59
C PHE A 45 -5.18 0.92 -14.44
N GLU A 46 -4.14 1.74 -14.24
CA GLU A 46 -3.91 2.96 -15.03
C GLU A 46 -3.75 2.64 -16.52
N GLN A 47 -2.91 1.68 -16.87
CA GLN A 47 -2.65 1.31 -18.26
C GLN A 47 -3.87 0.69 -18.94
N LYS A 48 -4.57 -0.21 -18.24
CA LYS A 48 -5.67 -1.00 -18.81
C LYS A 48 -6.99 -0.24 -18.87
N PHE A 49 -7.27 0.60 -17.86
CA PHE A 49 -8.57 1.26 -17.70
C PHE A 49 -8.48 2.78 -17.75
N GLN A 50 -7.28 3.36 -17.92
CA GLN A 50 -7.05 4.81 -17.84
C GLN A 50 -7.61 5.39 -16.52
N TYR A 51 -7.50 4.59 -15.45
CA TYR A 51 -8.11 4.90 -14.16
C TYR A 51 -7.30 4.32 -13.01
N ILE A 52 -7.05 5.14 -11.99
CA ILE A 52 -6.45 4.71 -10.72
C ILE A 52 -7.56 4.64 -9.67
N PRO A 53 -7.83 3.46 -9.09
CA PRO A 53 -8.82 3.32 -8.02
C PRO A 53 -8.46 4.19 -6.82
N SER A 54 -9.44 4.93 -6.28
CA SER A 54 -9.19 5.81 -5.13
C SER A 54 -8.72 5.01 -3.91
N SER A 55 -9.32 3.84 -3.69
CA SER A 55 -8.89 2.92 -2.64
C SER A 55 -7.49 2.35 -2.82
N ALA A 56 -6.94 2.32 -4.04
CA ALA A 56 -5.56 1.91 -4.27
C ALA A 56 -4.58 2.98 -3.82
N GLN A 57 -4.89 4.24 -4.12
CA GLN A 57 -4.09 5.38 -3.68
C GLN A 57 -4.12 5.52 -2.15
N GLU A 58 -5.30 5.35 -1.53
CA GLU A 58 -5.46 5.34 -0.07
C GLU A 58 -4.60 4.25 0.58
N LEU A 59 -4.73 3.01 0.11
CA LEU A 59 -3.97 1.88 0.65
C LEU A 59 -2.45 2.07 0.49
N PHE A 60 -2.01 2.65 -0.63
CA PHE A 60 -0.59 2.94 -0.85
C PHE A 60 -0.06 3.96 0.15
N ASN A 61 -0.81 5.03 0.41
CA ASN A 61 -0.46 6.05 1.39
C ASN A 61 -0.43 5.48 2.82
N GLU A 62 -1.33 4.56 3.16
CA GLU A 62 -1.32 3.88 4.47
C GLU A 62 -0.06 3.03 4.65
N TYR A 63 0.32 2.25 3.64
CA TYR A 63 1.56 1.49 3.65
C TYR A 63 2.80 2.38 3.72
N HIS A 64 2.82 3.48 2.97
CA HIS A 64 3.90 4.47 3.03
C HIS A 64 4.06 5.04 4.43
N THR A 65 2.95 5.51 5.03
CA THR A 65 2.95 6.04 6.40
C THR A 65 3.43 5.00 7.41
N ARG A 66 3.04 3.73 7.24
CA ARG A 66 3.53 2.64 8.07
C ARG A 66 5.04 2.47 7.91
N GLN A 67 5.55 2.47 6.68
CA GLN A 67 6.97 2.36 6.39
C GLN A 67 7.78 3.47 7.06
N GLU A 68 7.32 4.71 6.95
CA GLU A 68 7.98 5.87 7.57
C GLU A 68 8.06 5.74 9.09
N ARG A 69 6.98 5.30 9.75
CA ARG A 69 6.99 5.06 11.20
C ARG A 69 8.02 4.01 11.60
N MET A 70 8.10 2.90 10.85
CA MET A 70 9.05 1.83 11.13
C MET A 70 10.50 2.27 10.93
N LEU A 71 10.76 3.06 9.88
CA LEU A 71 12.07 3.66 9.65
C LEU A 71 12.47 4.62 10.77
N PHE A 72 11.52 5.42 11.25
CA PHE A 72 11.76 6.35 12.35
C PHE A 72 12.01 5.65 13.68
N GLU A 73 11.26 4.59 13.98
CA GLU A 73 11.50 3.74 15.16
C GLU A 73 12.87 3.06 15.10
N GLN A 74 13.24 2.55 13.93
CA GLN A 74 14.56 1.95 13.73
C GLN A 74 15.67 2.99 13.89
N TYR A 75 15.52 4.16 13.28
CA TYR A 75 16.45 5.28 13.47
C TYR A 75 16.60 5.64 14.96
N LYS A 76 15.48 5.80 15.69
CA LYS A 76 15.57 6.05 17.13
C LYS A 76 16.36 4.96 17.83
N LYS A 77 16.12 3.69 17.54
CA LYS A 77 16.83 2.59 18.18
C LYS A 77 18.33 2.59 17.89
N ASP A 78 18.72 2.91 16.67
CA ASP A 78 20.12 2.93 16.23
C ASP A 78 20.89 4.15 16.78
N TYR A 79 20.20 5.27 17.03
CA TYR A 79 20.81 6.55 17.43
C TYR A 79 20.45 7.03 18.86
N SER A 80 19.61 6.29 19.61
CA SER A 80 19.30 6.60 21.03
C SER A 80 20.19 5.82 22.01
N VAL A 81 21.31 5.27 21.53
CA VAL A 81 22.39 4.77 22.40
C VAL A 81 23.32 5.95 22.69
N GLU A 82 22.92 6.78 23.64
CA GLU A 82 23.79 7.67 24.44
C GLU A 82 23.61 7.31 25.92
#